data_AF-A0A7S2FZB4-F1
#
_entry.id   AF-A0A7S2FZB4-F1
#
_cell.length_a   1.000
_cell.length_b   1.000
_cell.length_c   1.000
_cell.angle_alpha   90.00
_cell.angle_beta   90.00
_cell.angle_gamma   90.00
#
_symmetry.space_group_name_H-M   'P 1'
#
loop_
_entity.id
_entity.type
_entity.pdbx_description
1 polymer ?
#
loop_
_entity_poly.entity_id
_entity_poly.type
_entity_poly.pdbx_seq_one_letter_code
_entity_poly.pdbx_strand_id
1 'polypeptide(L)'
;KITANVKDLVELLCTELFEPFFFLATSLKTGHPRSLFEKTLATAEMKKSSKGYWGATHGLKKHAWLPSLPATFDAVVHFAQAGCGTGVHVGQGLVITCAHVTFHASDDALDDSRGEVPNRIGRRKVVMFPSGRTFLTECVYSSETADGSSDIAVMALLVEITTTTTTTSYVADRSTSTSSIEALPAAAVASEAVEDGDEIFCIGNPSNVDLESLRSNAARLEFEPPTWHASVGRCLGYMGPTAAAVDSRVGTFLLHSCWTYWGHSGAPLFRADSGDVVGLHCAWDDRRGTRHGQKVQLLHDALAAARAAKRASVSCGGAPSMRSRSKRRRR
;
A
#
# COMPACT_ATOMS: atom_id res chain seq x y z
N LYS A 1 -26.38 29.50 6.75
CA LYS A 1 -25.85 28.14 7.06
C LYS A 1 -24.76 27.70 6.05
N ILE A 2 -23.84 28.61 5.66
CA ILE A 2 -22.72 28.30 4.73
C ILE A 2 -21.40 28.22 5.51
N THR A 3 -21.27 29.00 6.58
CA THR A 3 -20.07 29.10 7.42
C THR A 3 -19.69 27.82 8.17
N ALA A 4 -20.68 27.02 8.59
CA ALA A 4 -20.41 25.70 9.18
C ALA A 4 -19.72 24.77 8.17
N ASN A 5 -20.24 24.72 6.94
CA ASN A 5 -19.69 23.88 5.87
C ASN A 5 -18.28 24.28 5.43
N VAL A 6 -17.91 25.57 5.55
CA VAL A 6 -16.55 26.02 5.20
C VAL A 6 -15.54 25.57 6.25
N LYS A 7 -15.89 25.65 7.55
CA LYS A 7 -15.00 25.18 8.61
C LYS A 7 -14.76 23.68 8.49
N ASP A 8 -15.83 22.90 8.33
CA ASP A 8 -15.75 21.45 8.22
C ASP A 8 -14.97 21.03 6.95
N LEU A 9 -15.16 21.75 5.83
CA LEU A 9 -14.39 21.53 4.61
C LEU A 9 -12.91 21.86 4.78
N VAL A 10 -12.57 22.98 5.44
CA VAL A 10 -11.17 23.35 5.71
C VAL A 10 -10.52 22.35 6.63
N GLU A 11 -11.22 21.92 7.69
CA GLU A 11 -10.74 20.90 8.61
C GLU A 11 -10.48 19.59 7.86
N LEU A 12 -11.44 19.12 7.05
CA LEU A 12 -11.29 17.94 6.20
C LEU A 12 -10.10 18.07 5.24
N LEU A 13 -9.93 19.21 4.56
CA LEU A 13 -8.80 19.42 3.64
C LEU A 13 -7.45 19.43 4.39
N CYS A 14 -7.42 20.01 5.58
CA CYS A 14 -6.21 20.03 6.40
C CYS A 14 -5.84 18.63 6.88
N THR A 15 -6.79 17.90 7.47
CA THR A 15 -6.54 16.60 8.10
C THR A 15 -6.39 15.45 7.09
N GLU A 16 -7.20 15.44 6.02
CA GLU A 16 -7.20 14.37 5.02
C GLU A 16 -6.13 14.52 3.95
N LEU A 17 -5.61 15.73 3.74
CA LEU A 17 -4.72 16.00 2.61
C LEU A 17 -3.48 16.77 3.03
N PHE A 18 -3.63 17.95 3.64
CA PHE A 18 -2.49 18.84 3.88
C PHE A 18 -1.48 18.26 4.88
N GLU A 19 -1.93 17.82 6.06
CA GLU A 19 -1.04 17.32 7.11
C GLU A 19 -0.30 16.03 6.71
N PRO A 20 -0.97 14.97 6.19
CA PRO A 20 -0.28 13.77 5.74
C PRO A 20 0.72 14.08 4.63
N PHE A 21 0.32 14.88 3.65
CA PHE A 21 1.16 15.25 2.52
C PHE A 21 2.37 16.08 2.93
N PHE A 22 2.19 17.04 3.84
CA PHE A 22 3.29 17.89 4.32
C PHE A 22 4.32 17.11 5.11
N PHE A 23 3.88 16.17 5.96
CA PHE A 23 4.78 15.26 6.68
C PHE A 23 5.65 14.45 5.69
N LEU A 24 5.02 13.84 4.68
CA LEU A 24 5.71 13.06 3.66
C LEU A 24 6.72 13.90 2.87
N ALA A 25 6.28 15.05 2.36
CA ALA A 25 7.12 15.94 1.57
C ALA A 25 8.31 16.48 2.37
N THR A 26 8.11 16.75 3.67
CA THR A 26 9.19 17.19 4.56
C THR A 26 10.17 16.05 4.83
N SER A 27 9.67 14.85 5.11
CA SER A 27 10.50 13.68 5.35
C SER A 27 11.35 13.29 4.13
N LEU A 28 10.82 13.38 2.92
CA LEU A 28 11.59 13.15 1.69
C LEU A 28 12.77 14.11 1.54
N LYS A 29 12.66 15.35 2.05
CA LYS A 29 13.73 16.35 1.99
C LYS A 29 14.83 16.11 3.00
N THR A 30 14.53 15.49 4.14
CA THR A 30 15.45 15.43 5.29
C THR A 30 15.89 14.02 5.67
N GLY A 31 15.10 12.98 5.38
CA GLY A 31 15.30 11.63 5.92
C GLY A 31 16.21 10.71 5.09
N HIS A 32 16.50 11.05 3.83
CA HIS A 32 17.29 10.25 2.90
C HIS A 32 17.04 8.72 2.94
N PRO A 33 15.79 8.22 3.03
CA PRO A 33 15.51 6.81 3.32
C PRO A 33 16.07 5.86 2.24
N ARG A 34 16.06 6.29 0.97
CA ARG A 34 16.68 5.58 -0.15
C ARG A 34 18.18 5.33 0.05
N SER A 35 18.92 6.33 0.54
CA SER A 35 20.37 6.20 0.79
C SER A 35 20.66 5.26 1.96
N LEU A 36 19.81 5.25 2.98
CA LEU A 36 19.93 4.32 4.10
C LEU A 36 19.73 2.88 3.62
N PHE A 37 18.70 2.64 2.80
CA PHE A 37 18.47 1.34 2.17
C PHE A 37 19.63 0.90 1.26
N GLU A 38 20.16 1.78 0.41
CA GLU A 38 21.34 1.50 -0.44
C GLU A 38 22.59 1.15 0.38
N LYS A 39 22.72 1.69 1.59
CA LYS A 39 23.79 1.36 2.56
C LYS A 39 23.49 0.11 3.38
N THR A 40 22.43 -0.61 3.03
CA THR A 40 21.93 -1.81 3.68
C THR A 40 21.62 -1.58 5.16
N LEU A 41 21.13 -0.38 5.50
CA LEU A 41 20.74 0.02 6.85
C LEU A 41 19.23 -0.14 7.02
N ALA A 42 18.83 -0.96 8.00
CA ALA A 42 17.43 -1.22 8.31
C ALA A 42 17.24 -1.53 9.80
N THR A 43 16.01 -1.34 10.26
CA THR A 43 15.59 -1.74 11.61
C THR A 43 15.68 -3.24 11.76
N ALA A 44 16.25 -3.68 12.88
CA ALA A 44 16.46 -5.09 13.14
C ALA A 44 15.15 -5.83 13.40
N GLU A 45 15.22 -7.15 13.24
CA GLU A 45 14.15 -8.08 13.57
C GLU A 45 13.60 -7.88 14.99
N MET A 46 12.28 -8.06 15.13
CA MET A 46 11.61 -7.95 16.42
C MET A 46 12.09 -9.00 17.41
N LYS A 47 12.29 -8.58 18.66
CA LYS A 47 12.65 -9.44 19.77
C LYS A 47 11.75 -9.19 20.96
N LYS A 48 11.49 -10.24 21.73
CA LYS A 48 10.80 -10.14 23.01
C LYS A 48 11.76 -9.55 24.04
N SER A 49 11.39 -8.42 24.62
CA SER A 49 12.11 -7.81 25.73
C SER A 49 11.99 -8.65 27.00
N SER A 50 12.87 -8.42 27.97
CA SER A 50 12.79 -9.03 29.30
C SER A 50 11.48 -8.70 30.04
N LYS A 51 10.82 -7.60 29.68
CA LYS A 51 9.52 -7.17 30.23
C LYS A 51 8.33 -7.78 29.48
N GLY A 52 8.56 -8.63 28.49
CA GLY A 52 7.52 -9.34 27.75
C GLY A 52 6.98 -8.62 26.52
N TYR A 53 7.36 -7.35 26.29
CA TYR A 53 6.96 -6.58 25.10
C TYR A 53 7.79 -6.97 23.88
N TRP A 54 7.16 -7.02 22.72
CA TRP A 54 7.85 -7.21 21.45
C TRP A 54 8.20 -5.87 20.82
N GLY A 55 9.45 -5.74 20.37
CA GLY A 55 9.90 -4.52 19.71
C GLY A 55 11.19 -4.76 18.94
N ALA A 56 11.56 -3.80 18.10
CA ALA A 56 12.87 -3.79 17.47
C ALA A 56 13.91 -3.13 18.38
N THR A 57 15.17 -3.53 18.25
CA THR A 57 16.26 -2.76 18.86
C THR A 57 16.29 -1.36 18.24
N HIS A 58 16.40 -0.32 19.07
CA HIS A 58 16.49 1.06 18.58
C HIS A 58 17.63 1.26 17.58
N GLY A 59 17.34 2.09 16.57
CA GLY A 59 18.28 2.52 15.54
C GLY A 59 18.42 1.55 14.38
N LEU A 60 19.05 2.06 13.32
CA LEU A 60 19.34 1.31 12.11
C LEU A 60 20.61 0.48 12.28
N LYS A 61 20.62 -0.71 11.70
CA LYS A 61 21.79 -1.60 11.67
C LYS A 61 22.13 -1.99 10.24
N LYS A 62 23.41 -2.24 10.00
CA LYS A 62 23.88 -2.75 8.72
C LYS A 62 23.60 -4.25 8.65
N HIS A 63 22.90 -4.68 7.59
CA HIS A 63 22.59 -6.09 7.34
C HIS A 63 23.24 -6.51 6.03
N ALA A 64 24.20 -7.44 6.09
CA ALA A 64 25.00 -7.81 4.91
C ALA A 64 24.18 -8.49 3.80
N TRP A 65 23.07 -9.12 4.15
CA TRP A 65 22.17 -9.81 3.21
C TRP A 65 21.09 -8.90 2.65
N LEU A 66 20.82 -7.73 3.26
CA LEU A 66 19.78 -6.83 2.77
C LEU A 66 20.21 -6.28 1.40
N PRO A 67 19.39 -6.44 0.34
CA PRO A 67 19.78 -6.01 -0.98
C PRO A 67 19.89 -4.49 -1.04
N SER A 68 20.89 -3.99 -1.78
CA SER A 68 21.03 -2.58 -2.11
C SER A 68 20.34 -2.23 -3.44
N LEU A 69 19.20 -2.88 -3.74
CA LEU A 69 18.46 -2.76 -5.01
C LEU A 69 17.51 -1.56 -4.96
N PRO A 70 17.84 -0.42 -5.59
CA PRO A 70 17.03 0.80 -5.44
C PRO A 70 15.64 0.64 -6.06
N ALA A 71 15.50 -0.19 -7.10
CA ALA A 71 14.23 -0.44 -7.77
C ALA A 71 13.16 -1.02 -6.83
N THR A 72 13.53 -1.90 -5.90
CA THR A 72 12.63 -2.48 -4.91
C THR A 72 12.10 -1.42 -3.96
N PHE A 73 12.99 -0.56 -3.46
CA PHE A 73 12.62 0.58 -2.61
C PHE A 73 11.77 1.60 -3.38
N ASP A 74 12.19 1.95 -4.59
CA ASP A 74 11.58 2.99 -5.43
C ASP A 74 10.18 2.61 -5.92
N ALA A 75 9.81 1.31 -5.88
CA ALA A 75 8.47 0.81 -6.23
C ALA A 75 7.45 0.92 -5.10
N VAL A 76 7.88 1.20 -3.85
CA VAL A 76 7.00 1.29 -2.68
C VAL A 76 6.25 2.62 -2.69
N VAL A 77 4.93 2.59 -2.50
CA VAL A 77 4.10 3.80 -2.44
C VAL A 77 3.47 3.99 -1.08
N HIS A 78 3.17 5.23 -0.75
CA HIS A 78 2.41 5.59 0.44
C HIS A 78 1.08 6.25 0.06
N PHE A 79 0.01 5.89 0.76
CA PHE A 79 -1.32 6.48 0.60
C PHE A 79 -1.42 7.75 1.45
N ALA A 80 -1.39 8.92 0.79
CA ALA A 80 -1.24 10.22 1.42
C ALA A 80 -2.59 10.85 1.85
N GLN A 81 -3.45 10.07 2.52
CA GLN A 81 -4.78 10.49 3.02
C GLN A 81 -5.15 9.75 4.31
N ALA A 82 -6.24 10.09 5.01
CA ALA A 82 -6.64 9.32 6.20
C ALA A 82 -6.96 7.85 5.87
N GLY A 83 -6.82 7.00 6.89
CA GLY A 83 -6.66 5.55 6.67
C GLY A 83 -5.37 5.27 5.88
N CYS A 84 -4.30 6.01 6.18
CA CYS A 84 -3.05 5.93 5.44
C CYS A 84 -2.45 4.53 5.56
N GLY A 85 -1.72 4.14 4.53
CA GLY A 85 -1.09 2.84 4.43
C GLY A 85 0.02 2.85 3.41
N THR A 86 0.52 1.67 3.12
CA THR A 86 1.60 1.43 2.16
C THR A 86 1.06 0.56 1.02
N GLY A 87 1.69 0.62 -0.14
CA GLY A 87 1.49 -0.33 -1.22
C GLY A 87 2.76 -0.52 -2.02
N VAL A 88 2.68 -1.30 -3.09
CA VAL A 88 3.80 -1.50 -4.03
C VAL A 88 3.29 -1.47 -5.46
N HIS A 89 3.98 -0.71 -6.31
CA HIS A 89 3.75 -0.71 -7.74
C HIS A 89 4.37 -1.96 -8.36
N VAL A 90 3.57 -2.73 -9.09
CA VAL A 90 3.96 -4.00 -9.71
C VAL A 90 3.92 -3.94 -11.25
N GLY A 91 4.04 -2.72 -11.78
CA GLY A 91 4.05 -2.44 -13.21
C GLY A 91 2.66 -2.26 -13.80
N GLN A 92 2.62 -1.82 -15.07
CA GLN A 92 1.39 -1.58 -15.84
C GLN A 92 0.41 -0.59 -15.18
N GLY A 93 0.94 0.28 -14.29
CA GLY A 93 0.15 1.21 -13.50
C GLY A 93 -0.70 0.54 -12.42
N LEU A 94 -0.33 -0.64 -11.95
CA LEU A 94 -1.04 -1.34 -10.87
C LEU A 94 -0.25 -1.26 -9.57
N VAL A 95 -0.93 -0.85 -8.51
CA VAL A 95 -0.43 -0.85 -7.13
C VAL A 95 -1.23 -1.87 -6.33
N ILE A 96 -0.58 -2.74 -5.59
CA ILE A 96 -1.23 -3.64 -4.64
C ILE A 96 -1.07 -3.12 -3.20
N THR A 97 -2.09 -3.29 -2.39
CA THR A 97 -2.15 -2.88 -0.97
C THR A 97 -3.18 -3.73 -0.22
N CYS A 98 -3.36 -3.47 1.08
CA CYS A 98 -4.46 -4.03 1.86
C CYS A 98 -5.80 -3.36 1.49
N ALA A 99 -6.90 -4.11 1.52
CA ALA A 99 -8.21 -3.57 1.20
C ALA A 99 -8.63 -2.48 2.20
N HIS A 100 -8.33 -2.66 3.48
CA HIS A 100 -8.65 -1.66 4.49
C HIS A 100 -7.87 -0.34 4.34
N VAL A 101 -6.78 -0.29 3.57
CA VAL A 101 -6.09 0.98 3.23
C VAL A 101 -6.92 1.84 2.27
N THR A 102 -7.86 1.22 1.54
CA THR A 102 -8.82 1.91 0.68
C THR A 102 -10.05 2.43 1.45
N PHE A 103 -9.94 2.50 2.77
CA PHE A 103 -10.94 3.05 3.68
C PHE A 103 -11.38 4.46 3.28
N HIS A 104 -12.64 4.78 3.53
CA HIS A 104 -13.22 6.10 3.36
C HIS A 104 -14.01 6.46 4.63
N ALA A 105 -14.02 7.73 5.06
CA ALA A 105 -14.68 8.16 6.30
C ALA A 105 -16.19 7.82 6.38
N SER A 106 -16.83 7.52 5.25
CA SER A 106 -18.22 7.02 5.22
C SER A 106 -18.37 5.58 5.74
N ASP A 107 -17.26 4.84 5.86
CA ASP A 107 -17.25 3.48 6.39
C ASP A 107 -17.48 3.48 7.91
N ASP A 108 -17.10 4.54 8.63
CA ASP A 108 -17.39 4.69 10.08
C ASP A 108 -18.89 4.76 10.39
N ALA A 109 -19.72 5.12 9.38
CA ALA A 109 -21.17 5.13 9.49
C ALA A 109 -21.81 3.76 9.22
N LEU A 110 -21.06 2.81 8.65
CA LEU A 110 -21.45 1.41 8.52
C LEU A 110 -21.08 0.71 9.82
N ASP A 111 -21.95 0.87 10.81
CA ASP A 111 -21.92 0.25 12.13
C ASP A 111 -21.18 -1.11 12.13
N ASP A 112 -20.04 -1.18 12.83
CA ASP A 112 -19.23 -2.39 13.08
C ASP A 112 -20.10 -3.55 13.63
N SER A 113 -21.32 -3.27 14.10
CA SER A 113 -22.30 -4.24 14.57
C SER A 113 -22.79 -5.23 13.51
N ARG A 114 -22.68 -4.92 12.21
CA ARG A 114 -23.22 -5.79 11.13
C ARG A 114 -22.19 -6.72 10.48
N GLY A 115 -20.89 -6.49 10.70
CA GLY A 115 -19.83 -7.29 10.08
C GLY A 115 -19.83 -7.28 8.54
N GLU A 116 -20.47 -6.30 7.92
CA GLU A 116 -20.51 -6.15 6.46
C GLU A 116 -19.22 -5.49 5.97
N VAL A 117 -18.50 -6.18 5.07
CA VAL A 117 -17.29 -5.65 4.44
C VAL A 117 -17.67 -4.60 3.37
N PRO A 118 -17.19 -3.35 3.45
CA PRO A 118 -17.55 -2.31 2.49
C PRO A 118 -17.04 -2.60 1.07
N ASN A 119 -17.83 -2.25 0.05
CA ASN A 119 -17.35 -2.28 -1.33
C ASN A 119 -16.24 -1.22 -1.53
N ARG A 120 -15.07 -1.67 -1.97
CA ARG A 120 -13.91 -0.80 -2.23
C ARG A 120 -13.74 -0.39 -3.69
N ILE A 121 -14.37 -1.09 -4.64
CA ILE A 121 -14.18 -0.84 -6.07
C ILE A 121 -14.67 0.58 -6.45
N GLY A 122 -13.86 1.30 -7.23
CA GLY A 122 -14.12 2.69 -7.65
C GLY A 122 -13.66 3.74 -6.65
N ARG A 123 -13.22 3.35 -5.45
CA ARG A 123 -12.67 4.30 -4.46
C ARG A 123 -11.35 4.86 -4.92
N ARG A 124 -11.11 6.13 -4.64
CA ARG A 124 -9.91 6.83 -5.07
C ARG A 124 -9.03 7.23 -3.91
N LYS A 125 -7.72 7.08 -4.13
CA LYS A 125 -6.71 7.54 -3.18
C LYS A 125 -5.55 8.22 -3.88
N VAL A 126 -4.92 9.15 -3.19
CA VAL A 126 -3.65 9.77 -3.59
C VAL A 126 -2.50 8.90 -3.10
N VAL A 127 -1.62 8.49 -4.00
CA VAL A 127 -0.40 7.74 -3.66
C VAL A 127 0.83 8.56 -4.01
N MET A 128 1.88 8.43 -3.19
CA MET A 128 3.17 9.08 -3.38
C MET A 128 4.27 8.02 -3.46
N PHE A 129 5.15 8.15 -4.46
CA PHE A 129 6.37 7.35 -4.60
C PHE A 129 7.53 7.98 -3.81
N PRO A 130 8.63 7.25 -3.54
CA PRO A 130 9.78 7.80 -2.82
C PRO A 130 10.49 8.90 -3.62
N SER A 131 10.28 8.94 -4.94
CA SER A 131 10.72 10.02 -5.82
C SER A 131 9.95 11.34 -5.61
N GLY A 132 8.88 11.34 -4.82
CA GLY A 132 7.95 12.46 -4.65
C GLY A 132 6.87 12.56 -5.73
N ARG A 133 6.96 11.74 -6.80
CA ARG A 133 5.90 11.67 -7.81
C ARG A 133 4.61 11.17 -7.16
N THR A 134 3.51 11.87 -7.45
CA THR A 134 2.22 11.67 -6.79
C THR A 134 1.14 11.39 -7.81
N PHE A 135 0.26 10.44 -7.55
CA PHE A 135 -0.79 10.03 -8.48
C PHE A 135 -2.14 9.91 -7.77
N LEU A 136 -3.20 10.30 -8.48
CA LEU A 136 -4.54 9.82 -8.15
C LEU A 136 -4.67 8.38 -8.63
N THR A 137 -5.27 7.53 -7.79
CA THR A 137 -5.49 6.12 -8.08
C THR A 137 -6.95 5.74 -7.88
N GLU A 138 -7.38 4.62 -8.44
CA GLU A 138 -8.72 4.07 -8.24
C GLU A 138 -8.65 2.56 -7.98
N CYS A 139 -9.40 2.09 -6.99
CA CYS A 139 -9.50 0.67 -6.65
C CYS A 139 -10.25 -0.07 -7.76
N VAL A 140 -9.56 -0.98 -8.45
CA VAL A 140 -10.11 -1.77 -9.57
C VAL A 140 -10.41 -3.21 -9.17
N TYR A 141 -9.95 -3.63 -8.00
CA TYR A 141 -10.22 -4.94 -7.42
C TYR A 141 -10.08 -4.86 -5.90
N SER A 142 -10.92 -5.57 -5.17
CA SER A 142 -10.77 -5.78 -3.73
C SER A 142 -11.33 -7.14 -3.33
N SER A 143 -10.63 -7.80 -2.40
CA SER A 143 -11.14 -8.97 -1.69
C SER A 143 -10.80 -8.83 -0.22
N GLU A 144 -11.83 -8.68 0.59
CA GLU A 144 -11.74 -8.46 2.03
C GLU A 144 -12.77 -9.37 2.71
N THR A 145 -12.35 -10.08 3.74
CA THR A 145 -13.19 -10.97 4.54
C THR A 145 -13.23 -10.48 5.98
N ALA A 146 -14.36 -10.71 6.67
CA ALA A 146 -14.53 -10.27 8.05
C ALA A 146 -13.52 -10.92 9.03
N ASP A 147 -13.01 -12.11 8.70
CA ASP A 147 -11.96 -12.80 9.48
C ASP A 147 -10.53 -12.37 9.09
N GLY A 148 -10.39 -11.45 8.13
CA GLY A 148 -9.11 -10.96 7.60
C GLY A 148 -8.36 -11.95 6.72
N SER A 149 -8.88 -13.17 6.49
CA SER A 149 -8.23 -14.20 5.67
C SER A 149 -7.95 -13.76 4.23
N SER A 150 -8.71 -12.79 3.74
CA SER A 150 -8.34 -11.94 2.63
C SER A 150 -8.44 -10.47 3.04
N ASP A 151 -7.43 -9.68 2.68
CA ASP A 151 -7.43 -8.23 2.86
C ASP A 151 -6.51 -7.63 1.80
N ILE A 152 -6.96 -7.64 0.55
CA ILE A 152 -6.18 -7.19 -0.61
C ILE A 152 -6.98 -6.28 -1.53
N ALA A 153 -6.34 -5.23 -2.02
CA ALA A 153 -6.86 -4.38 -3.08
C ALA A 153 -5.81 -4.11 -4.15
N VAL A 154 -6.30 -3.88 -5.37
CA VAL A 154 -5.49 -3.42 -6.51
C VAL A 154 -5.98 -2.05 -6.92
N MET A 155 -5.07 -1.08 -6.90
CA MET A 155 -5.28 0.29 -7.33
C MET A 155 -4.67 0.49 -8.71
N ALA A 156 -5.43 1.08 -9.64
CA ALA A 156 -4.90 1.56 -10.90
C ALA A 156 -4.44 3.01 -10.77
N LEU A 157 -3.22 3.30 -11.21
CA LEU A 157 -2.73 4.68 -11.38
C LEU A 157 -3.56 5.36 -12.48
N LEU A 158 -4.08 6.55 -12.17
CA LEU A 158 -4.84 7.37 -13.11
C LEU A 158 -3.98 8.53 -13.61
N VAL A 159 -3.97 9.64 -12.88
CA VAL A 159 -3.33 10.90 -13.30
C VAL A 159 -2.24 11.30 -12.32
N GLU A 160 -1.10 11.75 -12.86
CA GLU A 160 -0.03 12.35 -12.07
C GLU A 160 -0.44 13.74 -11.59
N ILE A 161 -0.32 13.99 -10.29
CA ILE A 161 -0.61 15.28 -9.67
C ILE A 161 0.69 16.09 -9.70
N THR A 162 0.73 17.13 -10.54
CA THR A 162 1.87 18.06 -10.64
C THR A 162 1.48 19.47 -10.23
N THR A 163 2.44 20.28 -9.80
CA THR A 163 2.20 21.67 -9.35
C THR A 163 1.67 22.58 -10.46
N THR A 164 1.92 22.24 -11.73
CA THR A 164 1.40 22.94 -12.92
C THR A 164 -0.05 22.58 -13.26
N THR A 165 -0.59 21.48 -12.75
CA THR A 165 -2.00 21.10 -12.99
C THR A 165 -3.00 22.05 -12.29
N THR A 166 -2.52 22.96 -11.44
CA THR A 166 -3.36 23.84 -10.60
C THR A 166 -3.79 25.16 -11.26
N THR A 167 -3.27 25.48 -12.45
CA THR A 167 -3.62 26.71 -13.15
C THR A 167 -4.04 26.37 -14.57
N THR A 168 -5.21 26.87 -14.98
CA THR A 168 -5.85 26.76 -16.30
C THR A 168 -6.52 25.42 -16.67
N SER A 169 -7.86 25.49 -16.69
CA SER A 169 -8.80 24.66 -17.46
C SER A 169 -8.92 23.17 -17.10
N TYR A 170 -10.07 22.85 -16.50
CA TYR A 170 -10.72 21.53 -16.41
C TYR A 170 -11.12 20.98 -17.81
N VAL A 171 -10.24 21.09 -18.80
CA VAL A 171 -10.34 20.27 -20.00
C VAL A 171 -9.69 18.95 -19.61
N ALA A 172 -10.49 17.91 -19.52
CA ALA A 172 -10.06 16.56 -19.22
C ALA A 172 -9.08 16.07 -20.29
N ASP A 173 -7.81 16.48 -20.20
CA ASP A 173 -6.75 15.83 -20.93
C ASP A 173 -6.43 14.53 -20.20
N ARG A 174 -7.18 13.49 -20.59
CA ARG A 174 -6.93 12.09 -20.19
C ARG A 174 -5.58 11.57 -20.71
N SER A 175 -4.74 12.38 -21.35
CA SER A 175 -3.41 11.99 -21.78
C SER A 175 -2.36 12.21 -20.67
N THR A 176 -2.52 11.51 -19.53
CA THR A 176 -1.32 11.05 -18.86
C THR A 176 -0.69 10.06 -19.84
N SER A 177 0.35 10.49 -20.57
CA SER A 177 0.98 9.65 -21.60
C SER A 177 1.35 8.32 -20.95
N THR A 178 0.87 7.19 -21.47
CA THR A 178 1.16 5.84 -20.95
C THR A 178 2.65 5.61 -20.71
N SER A 179 3.52 6.28 -21.48
CA SER A 179 4.97 6.30 -21.30
C SER A 179 5.47 6.80 -19.94
N SER A 180 4.77 7.70 -19.25
CA SER A 180 5.21 8.24 -17.95
C SER A 180 4.94 7.30 -16.79
N ILE A 181 3.92 6.44 -16.93
CA ILE A 181 3.58 5.36 -15.99
C ILE A 181 4.45 4.14 -16.26
N GLU A 182 4.71 3.81 -17.53
CA GLU A 182 5.60 2.70 -17.90
C GLU A 182 7.04 2.89 -17.41
N ALA A 183 7.48 4.14 -17.24
CA ALA A 183 8.79 4.48 -16.68
C ALA A 183 8.85 4.44 -15.14
N LEU A 184 7.74 4.15 -14.43
CA LEU A 184 7.74 4.07 -12.97
C LEU A 184 8.47 2.80 -12.48
N PRO A 185 9.25 2.90 -11.38
CA PRO A 185 9.83 1.74 -10.72
C PRO A 185 8.74 0.74 -10.34
N ALA A 186 8.98 -0.54 -10.61
CA ALA A 186 8.06 -1.63 -10.31
C ALA A 186 8.81 -2.79 -9.69
N ALA A 187 8.20 -3.41 -8.67
CA ALA A 187 8.67 -4.66 -8.11
C ALA A 187 7.98 -5.84 -8.80
N ALA A 188 8.70 -6.95 -8.99
CA ALA A 188 8.09 -8.20 -9.40
C ALA A 188 7.38 -8.84 -8.20
N VAL A 189 6.31 -9.59 -8.46
CA VAL A 189 5.68 -10.48 -7.47
C VAL A 189 6.31 -11.85 -7.65
N ALA A 190 6.79 -12.44 -6.57
CA ALA A 190 7.45 -13.74 -6.60
C ALA A 190 6.52 -14.80 -7.19
N SER A 191 7.04 -15.72 -8.00
CA SER A 191 6.24 -16.84 -8.53
C SER A 191 5.90 -17.86 -7.46
N GLU A 192 6.79 -18.03 -6.47
CA GLU A 192 6.69 -19.03 -5.41
C GLU A 192 6.58 -18.38 -4.03
N ALA A 193 5.92 -19.07 -3.11
CA ALA A 193 5.90 -18.76 -1.69
C ALA A 193 7.31 -18.73 -1.07
N VAL A 194 7.49 -17.99 0.03
CA VAL A 194 8.70 -18.08 0.86
C VAL A 194 8.60 -19.27 1.80
N GLU A 195 9.75 -19.87 2.11
CA GLU A 195 9.84 -20.98 3.05
C GLU A 195 10.08 -20.47 4.48
N ASP A 196 9.83 -21.33 5.46
CA ASP A 196 10.11 -20.99 6.86
C ASP A 196 11.60 -20.73 7.07
N GLY A 197 11.92 -19.63 7.74
CA GLY A 197 13.29 -19.18 7.99
C GLY A 197 13.92 -18.29 6.91
N ASP A 198 13.30 -18.19 5.72
CA ASP A 198 13.76 -17.33 4.62
C ASP A 198 13.91 -15.88 5.07
N GLU A 199 14.99 -15.23 4.61
CA GLU A 199 15.24 -13.82 4.89
C GLU A 199 14.32 -12.94 4.05
N ILE A 200 13.60 -12.07 4.74
CA ILE A 200 12.66 -11.12 4.13
C ILE A 200 12.82 -9.74 4.76
N PHE A 201 12.44 -8.71 4.01
CA PHE A 201 12.42 -7.35 4.52
C PHE A 201 11.12 -6.65 4.14
N CYS A 202 10.69 -5.74 5.00
CA CYS A 202 9.49 -4.94 4.83
C CYS A 202 9.90 -3.50 4.59
N ILE A 203 9.25 -2.82 3.66
CA ILE A 203 9.40 -1.37 3.49
C ILE A 203 8.02 -0.75 3.57
N GLY A 204 7.80 0.09 4.57
CA GLY A 204 6.53 0.79 4.74
C GLY A 204 6.69 2.13 5.42
N ASN A 205 5.57 2.84 5.57
CA ASN A 205 5.59 4.15 6.19
C ASN A 205 4.86 4.12 7.53
N PRO A 206 5.57 4.08 8.67
CA PRO A 206 4.93 4.12 9.97
C PRO A 206 4.28 5.49 10.20
N SER A 207 3.12 5.50 10.85
CA SER A 207 2.45 6.69 11.35
C SER A 207 3.32 7.34 12.42
N ASN A 208 3.66 8.62 12.22
CA ASN A 208 4.35 9.44 13.22
C ASN A 208 3.43 9.87 14.38
N VAL A 209 2.17 9.44 14.39
CA VAL A 209 1.23 9.62 15.50
C VAL A 209 1.15 8.31 16.29
N ASP A 210 1.33 8.41 17.60
CA ASP A 210 1.14 7.27 18.51
C ASP A 210 -0.35 6.93 18.63
N LEU A 211 -0.80 6.02 17.78
CA LEU A 211 -2.18 5.52 17.78
C LEU A 211 -2.46 4.53 18.93
N GLU A 212 -1.43 4.15 19.69
CA GLU A 212 -1.57 3.30 20.89
C GLU A 212 -1.73 4.15 22.17
N SER A 213 -1.44 5.46 22.10
CA SER A 213 -1.58 6.37 23.23
C SER A 213 -3.04 6.60 23.61
N LEU A 214 -3.39 6.27 24.85
CA LEU A 214 -4.70 6.61 25.44
C LEU A 214 -4.83 8.10 25.80
N ARG A 215 -3.82 8.94 25.53
CA ARG A 215 -3.85 10.37 25.86
C ARG A 215 -4.49 11.16 24.72
N SER A 216 -5.34 12.13 25.05
CA SER A 216 -6.08 12.98 24.09
C SER A 216 -5.20 13.78 23.13
N ASN A 217 -3.91 13.92 23.42
CA ASN A 217 -2.89 14.38 22.48
C ASN A 217 -1.93 13.22 22.24
N ALA A 218 -2.21 12.39 21.24
CA ALA A 218 -1.31 11.34 20.82
C ALA A 218 0.10 11.92 20.61
N ALA A 219 1.09 11.37 21.31
CA ALA A 219 2.46 11.84 21.18
C ALA A 219 2.93 11.60 19.74
N ARG A 220 3.81 12.46 19.23
CA ARG A 220 4.49 12.16 17.96
C ARG A 220 5.60 11.14 18.22
N LEU A 221 5.62 10.10 17.41
CA LEU A 221 6.69 9.13 17.37
C LEU A 221 7.73 9.58 16.34
N GLU A 222 8.99 9.53 16.74
CA GLU A 222 10.13 9.80 15.86
C GLU A 222 10.71 8.48 15.38
N PHE A 223 10.59 8.22 14.08
CA PHE A 223 11.23 7.09 13.42
C PHE A 223 12.47 7.54 12.67
N GLU A 224 13.45 6.66 12.58
CA GLU A 224 14.65 6.84 11.78
C GLU A 224 14.72 5.74 10.70
N PRO A 225 14.57 6.05 9.40
CA PRO A 225 14.14 7.34 8.86
C PRO A 225 12.66 7.65 9.17
N PRO A 226 12.24 8.93 9.08
CA PRO A 226 10.87 9.34 9.38
C PRO A 226 9.82 8.81 8.40
N THR A 227 10.20 8.48 7.15
CA THR A 227 9.33 7.81 6.17
C THR A 227 10.08 6.77 5.35
N TRP A 228 9.33 5.85 4.71
CA TRP A 228 9.87 4.68 4.00
C TRP A 228 10.88 3.91 4.83
N HIS A 229 10.38 3.43 5.96
CA HIS A 229 11.11 2.67 6.95
C HIS A 229 11.33 1.24 6.46
N ALA A 230 12.58 0.82 6.38
CA ALA A 230 12.96 -0.55 6.07
C ALA A 230 13.20 -1.33 7.37
N SER A 231 12.59 -2.52 7.48
CA SER A 231 12.84 -3.46 8.57
C SER A 231 13.15 -4.84 8.04
N VAL A 232 14.08 -5.53 8.69
CA VAL A 232 14.46 -6.91 8.34
C VAL A 232 13.80 -7.92 9.25
N GLY A 233 13.61 -9.14 8.75
CA GLY A 233 13.11 -10.26 9.52
C GLY A 233 13.21 -11.57 8.73
N ARG A 234 12.39 -12.53 9.12
CA ARG A 234 12.28 -13.85 8.52
C ARG A 234 10.83 -14.23 8.31
N CYS A 235 10.60 -15.11 7.34
CA CYS A 235 9.38 -15.90 7.26
C CYS A 235 9.34 -16.85 8.46
N LEU A 236 8.19 -16.95 9.12
CA LEU A 236 7.94 -17.83 10.28
C LEU A 236 6.91 -18.93 9.93
N GLY A 237 6.84 -19.29 8.64
CA GLY A 237 5.83 -20.14 8.06
C GLY A 237 4.48 -19.43 7.86
N TYR A 238 3.40 -20.22 7.80
CA TYR A 238 2.06 -19.71 7.54
C TYR A 238 1.10 -20.09 8.66
N MET A 239 0.13 -19.22 8.98
CA MET A 239 -0.81 -19.49 10.06
C MET A 239 -1.75 -20.64 9.70
N GLY A 240 -1.60 -21.77 10.41
CA GLY A 240 -2.48 -22.93 10.27
C GLY A 240 -3.75 -22.83 11.11
N PRO A 241 -4.68 -23.80 10.98
CA PRO A 241 -5.98 -23.78 11.66
C PRO A 241 -5.91 -23.76 13.19
N THR A 242 -4.83 -24.30 13.77
CA THR A 242 -4.56 -24.34 15.21
C THR A 242 -3.68 -23.16 15.68
N ALA A 243 -3.47 -22.16 14.82
CA ALA A 243 -2.53 -21.06 15.00
C ALA A 243 -1.05 -21.50 15.16
N ALA A 244 -0.72 -22.74 14.80
CA ALA A 244 0.64 -23.20 14.60
C ALA A 244 1.12 -22.86 13.18
N ALA A 245 2.42 -22.67 13.00
CA ALA A 245 3.01 -22.47 11.68
C ALA A 245 2.89 -23.76 10.84
N VAL A 246 2.47 -23.61 9.59
CA VAL A 246 2.32 -24.67 8.57
C VAL A 246 2.87 -24.18 7.23
N ASP A 247 2.84 -25.04 6.20
CA ASP A 247 3.27 -24.66 4.86
C ASP A 247 2.25 -23.77 4.13
N SER A 248 2.72 -23.09 3.08
CA SER A 248 1.98 -22.08 2.30
C SER A 248 0.69 -22.59 1.64
N ARG A 249 0.60 -23.90 1.37
CA ARG A 249 -0.58 -24.51 0.74
C ARG A 249 -1.75 -24.61 1.70
N VAL A 250 -1.45 -24.75 2.99
CA VAL A 250 -2.46 -24.94 4.04
C VAL A 250 -2.74 -23.63 4.78
N GLY A 251 -1.70 -22.84 5.07
CA GLY A 251 -1.84 -21.68 5.94
C GLY A 251 -2.55 -20.49 5.27
N THR A 252 -3.20 -19.69 6.12
CA THR A 252 -4.01 -18.54 5.69
C THR A 252 -3.16 -17.28 5.51
N PHE A 253 -2.31 -16.97 6.50
CA PHE A 253 -1.46 -15.78 6.52
C PHE A 253 0.01 -16.17 6.46
N LEU A 254 0.83 -15.36 5.80
CA LEU A 254 2.27 -15.38 5.96
C LEU A 254 2.63 -14.81 7.35
N LEU A 255 3.37 -15.56 8.16
CA LEU A 255 3.88 -15.09 9.44
C LEU A 255 5.29 -14.51 9.24
N HIS A 256 5.57 -13.35 9.82
CA HIS A 256 6.89 -12.73 9.72
C HIS A 256 7.33 -12.00 10.99
N SER A 257 8.64 -11.77 11.10
CA SER A 257 9.28 -11.07 12.22
C SER A 257 9.77 -9.66 11.91
N CYS A 258 9.59 -9.18 10.68
CA CYS A 258 9.90 -7.78 10.32
C CYS A 258 9.15 -6.83 11.27
N TRP A 259 9.83 -5.79 11.74
CA TRP A 259 9.19 -4.77 12.56
C TRP A 259 8.20 -3.94 11.73
N THR A 260 6.99 -3.76 12.24
CA THR A 260 5.96 -2.92 11.65
C THR A 260 5.22 -2.17 12.74
N TYR A 261 4.54 -1.10 12.33
CA TYR A 261 3.69 -0.25 13.17
C TYR A 261 2.50 0.25 12.33
N TRP A 262 1.54 0.92 12.95
CA TRP A 262 0.44 1.61 12.24
C TRP A 262 0.95 2.37 11.01
N GLY A 263 0.25 2.27 9.89
CA GLY A 263 0.68 2.80 8.58
C GLY A 263 1.46 1.81 7.68
N HIS A 264 1.96 0.70 8.24
CA HIS A 264 2.56 -0.39 7.44
C HIS A 264 1.53 -1.30 6.75
N SER A 265 0.23 -1.14 7.00
CA SER A 265 -0.77 -1.93 6.29
C SER A 265 -0.61 -1.79 4.78
N GLY A 266 -0.56 -2.92 4.08
CA GLY A 266 -0.26 -3.01 2.65
C GLY A 266 1.22 -2.90 2.28
N ALA A 267 2.13 -2.80 3.27
CA ALA A 267 3.57 -2.73 3.00
C ALA A 267 4.07 -4.05 2.40
N PRO A 268 4.84 -4.00 1.30
CA PRO A 268 5.39 -5.20 0.70
C PRO A 268 6.41 -5.88 1.62
N LEU A 269 6.31 -7.21 1.67
CA LEU A 269 7.33 -8.11 2.17
C LEU A 269 8.11 -8.61 0.96
N PHE A 270 9.42 -8.39 0.96
CA PHE A 270 10.32 -8.73 -0.14
C PHE A 270 11.24 -9.90 0.24
N ARG A 271 11.51 -10.79 -0.71
CA ARG A 271 12.57 -11.80 -0.57
C ARG A 271 13.94 -11.14 -0.64
N ALA A 272 14.86 -11.53 0.25
CA ALA A 272 16.19 -10.94 0.33
C ALA A 272 17.03 -11.08 -0.96
N ASP A 273 16.94 -12.23 -1.62
CA ASP A 273 17.80 -12.59 -2.76
C ASP A 273 17.46 -11.87 -4.08
N SER A 274 16.17 -11.64 -4.31
CA SER A 274 15.59 -11.19 -5.58
C SER A 274 14.96 -9.81 -5.46
N GLY A 275 14.54 -9.40 -4.26
CA GLY A 275 13.73 -8.20 -4.08
C GLY A 275 12.30 -8.35 -4.60
N ASP A 276 11.84 -9.59 -4.84
CA ASP A 276 10.48 -9.89 -5.28
C ASP A 276 9.49 -9.81 -4.10
N VAL A 277 8.28 -9.34 -4.37
CA VAL A 277 7.19 -9.26 -3.38
C VAL A 277 6.63 -10.66 -3.11
N VAL A 278 6.69 -11.09 -1.86
CA VAL A 278 6.23 -12.41 -1.39
C VAL A 278 4.97 -12.33 -0.52
N GLY A 279 4.57 -11.12 -0.15
CA GLY A 279 3.34 -10.85 0.58
C GLY A 279 3.17 -9.37 0.89
N LEU A 280 2.05 -9.03 1.54
CA LEU A 280 1.78 -7.68 2.03
C LEU A 280 1.51 -7.74 3.52
N HIS A 281 2.19 -6.95 4.35
CA HIS A 281 1.87 -6.82 5.75
C HIS A 281 0.44 -6.31 5.93
N CYS A 282 -0.37 -6.96 6.78
CA CYS A 282 -1.78 -6.59 6.95
C CYS A 282 -2.21 -6.45 8.41
N ALA A 283 -1.63 -7.21 9.33
CA ALA A 283 -2.06 -7.21 10.74
C ALA A 283 -0.95 -7.72 11.66
N TRP A 284 -1.21 -7.72 12.96
CA TRP A 284 -0.30 -8.28 13.94
C TRP A 284 -1.01 -8.83 15.18
N ASP A 285 -0.33 -9.73 15.88
CA ASP A 285 -0.71 -10.23 17.21
C ASP A 285 0.28 -9.69 18.24
N ASP A 286 -0.14 -8.71 19.05
CA ASP A 286 0.70 -8.09 20.08
C ASP A 286 1.07 -9.04 21.22
N ARG A 287 0.26 -10.08 21.47
CA ARG A 287 0.54 -11.06 22.54
C ARG A 287 1.68 -11.98 22.13
N ARG A 288 1.68 -12.41 20.86
CA ARG A 288 2.68 -13.33 20.32
C ARG A 288 3.85 -12.62 19.65
N GLY A 289 3.71 -11.33 19.35
CA GLY A 289 4.70 -10.55 18.60
C GLY A 289 4.82 -10.97 17.15
N THR A 290 3.84 -11.72 16.65
CA THR A 290 3.83 -12.26 15.30
C THR A 290 3.16 -11.25 14.38
N ARG A 291 3.77 -10.97 13.24
CA ARG A 291 3.18 -10.13 12.21
C ARG A 291 2.57 -11.00 11.12
N HIS A 292 1.44 -10.57 10.59
CA HIS A 292 0.69 -11.28 9.56
C HIS A 292 0.81 -10.52 8.23
N GLY A 293 0.95 -11.29 7.17
CA GLY A 293 0.86 -10.79 5.80
C GLY A 293 -0.06 -11.63 4.93
N GLN A 294 -0.63 -10.98 3.91
CA GLN A 294 -1.34 -11.62 2.82
C GLN A 294 -0.33 -12.40 1.97
N LYS A 295 -0.61 -13.69 1.73
CA LYS A 295 0.33 -14.58 1.02
C LYS A 295 0.36 -14.33 -0.48
N VAL A 296 1.51 -14.60 -1.11
CA VAL A 296 1.75 -14.38 -2.55
C VAL A 296 0.66 -14.91 -3.49
N GLN A 297 -0.01 -16.02 -3.13
CA GLN A 297 -1.12 -16.55 -3.92
C GLN A 297 -2.28 -15.55 -4.06
N LEU A 298 -2.67 -14.88 -2.97
CA LEU A 298 -3.72 -13.86 -3.00
C LEU A 298 -3.32 -12.66 -3.87
N LEU A 299 -2.03 -12.30 -3.88
CA LEU A 299 -1.50 -11.24 -4.74
C LEU A 299 -1.65 -11.60 -6.22
N HIS A 300 -1.33 -12.85 -6.59
CA HIS A 300 -1.51 -13.33 -7.97
C HIS A 300 -2.99 -13.36 -8.38
N ASP A 301 -3.87 -13.87 -7.52
CA ASP A 301 -5.30 -13.96 -7.79
C ASP A 301 -5.91 -12.56 -7.99
N ALA A 302 -5.54 -11.61 -7.13
CA ALA A 302 -5.98 -10.22 -7.22
C ALA A 302 -5.51 -9.54 -8.52
N LEU A 303 -4.24 -9.72 -8.89
CA LEU A 303 -3.68 -9.15 -10.11
C LEU A 303 -4.28 -9.77 -11.38
N ALA A 304 -4.53 -11.08 -11.37
CA ALA A 304 -5.20 -11.76 -12.46
C ALA A 304 -6.62 -11.21 -12.68
N ALA A 305 -7.38 -11.04 -11.59
CA ALA A 305 -8.72 -10.48 -11.62
C ALA A 305 -8.73 -9.01 -12.10
N ALA A 306 -7.85 -8.16 -11.56
CA ALA A 306 -7.73 -6.76 -11.96
C ALA A 306 -7.38 -6.62 -13.46
N ARG A 307 -6.44 -7.43 -13.95
CA ARG A 307 -6.07 -7.46 -15.38
C ARG A 307 -7.22 -7.95 -16.25
N ALA A 308 -8.01 -8.93 -15.81
CA ALA A 308 -9.19 -9.39 -16.53
C ALA A 308 -10.26 -8.30 -16.63
N ALA A 309 -10.53 -7.58 -15.54
CA ALA A 309 -11.47 -6.46 -15.51
C ALA A 309 -11.05 -5.35 -16.48
N LYS A 310 -9.74 -5.00 -16.52
CA LYS A 310 -9.18 -4.02 -17.45
C LYS A 310 -9.34 -4.43 -18.92
N ARG A 311 -9.18 -5.73 -19.25
CA ARG A 311 -9.40 -6.22 -20.62
C ARG A 311 -10.87 -6.14 -21.03
N ALA A 312 -11.79 -6.47 -20.12
CA ALA A 312 -13.22 -6.40 -20.38
C ALA A 312 -13.68 -4.96 -20.68
N SER A 313 -13.21 -3.97 -19.91
CA SER A 313 -13.58 -2.56 -20.12
C SER A 313 -13.11 -1.98 -21.45
N VAL A 314 -11.93 -2.39 -21.94
CA VAL A 314 -11.42 -1.99 -23.27
C VAL A 314 -12.25 -2.60 -24.40
N SER A 315 -12.68 -3.86 -24.26
CA SER A 315 -13.45 -4.56 -25.30
C SER A 315 -14.87 -4.01 -25.51
N CYS A 316 -15.50 -3.47 -24.46
CA CYS A 316 -16.87 -2.93 -24.51
C CYS A 316 -16.94 -1.47 -25.01
N GLY A 317 -15.80 -0.77 -25.10
CA GLY A 317 -15.73 0.64 -25.54
C GLY A 317 -15.77 0.84 -27.06
N GLY A 318 -15.75 -0.24 -27.86
CA GLY A 318 -15.84 -0.17 -29.32
C GLY A 318 -17.29 -0.11 -29.80
N ALA A 319 -17.95 1.06 -29.71
CA ALA A 319 -19.23 1.25 -30.38
C ALA A 319 -19.03 1.19 -31.91
N PRO A 320 -19.84 0.43 -32.66
CA PRO A 320 -19.74 0.39 -34.11
C PRO A 320 -20.12 1.74 -34.69
N SER A 321 -19.18 2.34 -35.44
CA SER A 321 -19.41 3.47 -36.33
C SER A 321 -20.71 3.25 -37.13
N MET A 322 -21.74 4.01 -36.81
CA MET A 322 -22.94 4.15 -37.65
C MET A 322 -22.50 4.73 -38.99
N ARG A 323 -22.18 3.86 -39.96
CA ARG A 323 -22.13 4.25 -41.37
C ARG A 323 -23.55 4.65 -41.78
N SER A 324 -23.72 5.95 -42.01
CA SER A 324 -24.93 6.51 -42.60
C SER A 324 -25.22 5.80 -43.94
N ARG A 325 -26.35 5.07 -43.98
CA ARG A 325 -26.90 4.57 -45.24
C ARG A 325 -27.45 5.75 -46.03
N SER A 326 -26.72 6.21 -47.04
CA SER A 326 -27.25 7.17 -48.00
C SER A 326 -28.36 6.49 -48.82
N LYS A 327 -29.57 7.05 -48.73
CA LYS A 327 -30.70 6.67 -49.57
C LYS A 327 -30.42 7.14 -51.00
N ARG A 328 -30.09 6.20 -51.88
CA ARG A 328 -30.01 6.42 -53.33
C ARG A 328 -31.44 6.54 -53.88
N ARG A 329 -31.91 7.77 -54.11
CA ARG A 329 -33.12 8.06 -54.91
C ARG A 329 -32.87 7.56 -56.34
N ARG A 330 -33.71 6.63 -56.81
CA ARG A 330 -33.86 6.35 -58.25
C ARG A 330 -34.99 7.23 -58.80
N ARG A 331 -34.71 7.81 -59.97
CA ARG A 331 -35.68 8.40 -60.88
C ARG A 331 -36.55 7.30 -61.49
#